data_AF-A0A842RIJ2-F1
#
_entry.id   AF-A0A842RIJ2-F1
#
_cell.length_a   1.000
_cell.length_b   1.000
_cell.length_c   1.000
_cell.angle_alpha   90.00
_cell.angle_beta   90.00
_cell.angle_gamma   90.00
#
_symmetry.space_group_name_H-M   'P 1'
#
loop_
_entity.id
_entity.type
_entity.pdbx_description
1 polymer ?
#
loop_
_entity_poly.entity_id
_entity_poly.type
_entity_poly.pdbx_seq_one_letter_code
_entity_poly.pdbx_strand_id
1 'polypeptide(L)'
;METKTINKKRLIQLILVGIITIGVVITLIVLMVISEDFDVWDYILYSLLIVYIVALTATVLGGKVKNILFGIPPRDEMQKKITHKAGFHGFIGSLIATAAISIIAPFITELTVRMTIIIIMLFSGLIFLGSYIYFHRVGVPE
;
A
#
# COMPACT_ATOMS: atom_id res chain seq x y z
N MET A 1 -32.20 4.57 -23.52
CA MET A 1 -30.73 4.49 -23.38
C MET A 1 -30.34 5.55 -22.36
N GLU A 2 -30.46 5.23 -21.06
CA GLU A 2 -30.18 6.20 -19.99
C GLU A 2 -28.67 6.42 -19.89
N THR A 3 -28.25 7.66 -20.14
CA THR A 3 -26.88 8.12 -19.94
C THR A 3 -26.49 7.95 -18.49
N LYS A 4 -25.63 6.95 -18.22
CA LYS A 4 -24.85 6.77 -16.98
C LYS A 4 -24.29 8.11 -16.53
N THR A 5 -24.85 8.71 -15.50
CA THR A 5 -24.22 9.81 -14.78
C THR A 5 -23.02 9.25 -14.03
N ILE A 6 -21.85 9.29 -14.69
CA ILE A 6 -20.57 9.03 -14.04
C ILE A 6 -20.48 9.93 -12.81
N ASN A 7 -20.32 9.32 -11.64
CA ASN A 7 -20.19 10.05 -10.39
C ASN A 7 -18.85 10.81 -10.39
N LYS A 8 -18.87 12.06 -10.87
CA LYS A 8 -17.69 12.92 -11.05
C LYS A 8 -16.78 12.98 -9.82
N LYS A 9 -17.36 12.95 -8.61
CA LYS A 9 -16.60 12.94 -7.35
C LYS A 9 -15.69 11.71 -7.22
N ARG A 10 -16.16 10.52 -7.63
CA ARG A 10 -15.38 9.28 -7.57
C ARG A 10 -14.25 9.25 -8.59
N LEU A 11 -14.49 9.78 -9.78
CA LEU A 11 -13.46 9.89 -10.81
C LEU A 11 -12.32 10.80 -10.33
N ILE A 12 -12.65 11.94 -9.72
CA ILE A 12 -11.67 12.86 -9.13
C ILE A 12 -10.85 12.16 -8.03
N GLN A 13 -11.51 11.40 -7.14
CA GLN A 13 -10.80 10.64 -6.10
C GLN A 13 -9.81 9.63 -6.66
N LEU A 14 -10.16 8.91 -7.73
CA LEU A 14 -9.25 7.95 -8.37
C LEU A 14 -8.03 8.62 -8.99
N ILE A 15 -8.25 9.74 -9.68
CA ILE A 15 -7.18 10.53 -10.30
C ILE A 15 -6.25 11.07 -9.21
N LEU A 16 -6.80 11.63 -8.11
CA LEU A 16 -6.02 12.13 -6.99
C LEU A 16 -5.15 11.04 -6.36
N VAL A 17 -5.69 9.84 -6.10
CA VAL A 17 -4.90 8.73 -5.57
C VAL A 17 -3.78 8.35 -6.55
N GLY A 18 -4.07 8.28 -7.86
CA GLY A 18 -3.06 8.01 -8.88
C GLY A 18 -1.93 9.04 -8.89
N ILE A 19 -2.27 10.33 -8.83
CA ILE A 19 -1.29 11.43 -8.78
C ILE A 19 -0.42 11.34 -7.52
N ILE A 20 -1.04 11.08 -6.36
CA ILE A 20 -0.30 10.93 -5.09
C ILE A 20 0.66 9.74 -5.19
N THR A 21 0.21 8.59 -5.68
CA THR A 21 1.07 7.41 -5.85
C THR A 21 2.25 7.71 -6.76
N ILE A 22 2.02 8.35 -7.92
CA ILE A 22 3.10 8.73 -8.84
C ILE A 22 4.08 9.70 -8.17
N GLY A 23 3.57 10.71 -7.44
CA GLY A 23 4.41 11.65 -6.70
C GLY A 23 5.29 10.97 -5.66
N VAL A 24 4.75 10.02 -4.89
CA VAL A 24 5.53 9.21 -3.94
C VAL A 24 6.60 8.39 -4.65
N VAL A 25 6.26 7.70 -5.74
CA VAL A 25 7.23 6.89 -6.51
C VAL A 25 8.35 7.76 -7.06
N ILE A 26 8.02 8.90 -7.67
CA ILE A 26 9.04 9.84 -8.16
C ILE A 26 9.92 10.33 -7.02
N THR A 27 9.34 10.67 -5.87
CA THR A 27 10.10 11.12 -4.70
C THR A 27 11.09 10.06 -4.23
N LEU A 28 10.67 8.78 -4.18
CA LEU A 28 11.54 7.66 -3.84
C LEU A 28 12.67 7.48 -4.87
N ILE A 29 12.37 7.54 -6.16
CA ILE A 29 13.38 7.44 -7.23
C ILE A 29 14.39 8.58 -7.13
N VAL A 30 13.93 9.81 -6.92
CA VAL A 30 14.80 10.98 -6.76
C VAL A 30 15.72 10.82 -5.54
N LEU A 31 15.19 10.33 -4.42
CA LEU A 31 15.99 10.02 -3.23
C LEU A 31 17.09 9.00 -3.55
N MET A 32 16.79 7.95 -4.32
CA MET A 32 17.77 6.92 -4.72
C MET A 32 18.87 7.44 -5.64
N VAL A 33 18.57 8.47 -6.44
CA VAL A 33 19.53 9.06 -7.41
C VAL A 33 20.41 10.11 -6.77
N ILE A 34 19.88 10.90 -5.84
CA ILE A 34 20.61 12.01 -5.19
C ILE A 34 21.47 11.52 -4.02
N SER A 35 21.08 10.42 -3.38
CA SER A 35 21.80 9.92 -2.21
C SER A 35 23.10 9.22 -2.59
N GLU A 36 24.23 9.79 -2.19
CA GLU A 36 25.57 9.21 -2.45
C GLU A 36 25.85 7.97 -1.60
N ASP A 37 25.13 7.79 -0.49
CA ASP A 37 25.33 6.71 0.49
C ASP A 37 24.44 5.47 0.25
N PHE A 38 23.93 5.26 -0.97
CA PHE A 38 23.11 4.09 -1.26
C PHE A 38 23.97 2.87 -1.58
N ASP A 39 23.86 1.83 -0.77
CA ASP A 39 24.38 0.51 -1.09
C ASP A 39 23.39 -0.29 -1.96
N VAL A 40 23.86 -1.37 -2.57
CA VAL A 40 23.07 -2.30 -3.38
C VAL A 40 21.81 -2.78 -2.64
N TRP A 41 21.92 -3.02 -1.33
CA TRP A 41 20.78 -3.42 -0.50
C TRP A 41 19.71 -2.35 -0.37
N ASP A 42 20.10 -1.07 -0.28
CA ASP A 42 19.16 0.06 -0.30
C ASP A 42 18.44 0.09 -1.66
N TYR A 43 19.16 -0.04 -2.77
CA TYR A 43 18.54 -0.08 -4.11
C TYR A 43 17.51 -1.19 -4.27
N ILE A 44 17.81 -2.40 -3.78
CA ILE A 44 16.88 -3.54 -3.82
C ILE A 44 15.64 -3.26 -2.97
N LEU A 45 15.82 -2.80 -1.73
CA LEU A 45 14.73 -2.56 -0.80
C LEU A 45 13.79 -1.44 -1.27
N TYR A 46 14.34 -0.32 -1.75
CA TYR A 46 13.54 0.77 -2.30
C TYR A 46 12.81 0.35 -3.58
N SER A 47 13.46 -0.43 -4.46
CA SER A 47 12.81 -0.96 -5.66
C SER A 47 11.64 -1.88 -5.32
N LEU A 48 11.80 -2.76 -4.33
CA LEU A 48 10.72 -3.60 -3.81
C LEU A 48 9.59 -2.76 -3.21
N LEU A 49 9.92 -1.70 -2.46
CA LEU A 49 8.93 -0.79 -1.91
C LEU A 49 8.12 -0.07 -3.01
N ILE A 50 8.77 0.38 -4.09
CA ILE A 50 8.10 0.99 -5.24
C ILE A 50 7.14 0.00 -5.90
N VAL A 51 7.63 -1.20 -6.23
CA VAL A 51 6.81 -2.28 -6.83
C VAL A 51 5.60 -2.58 -5.94
N TYR A 52 5.84 -2.66 -4.63
CA TYR A 52 4.80 -2.89 -3.62
C TYR A 52 3.73 -1.78 -3.61
N ILE A 53 4.13 -0.50 -3.57
CA ILE A 53 3.21 0.65 -3.59
C ILE A 53 2.35 0.63 -4.87
N VAL A 54 2.96 0.35 -6.01
CA VAL A 54 2.26 0.27 -7.30
C VAL A 54 1.27 -0.91 -7.31
N ALA A 55 1.69 -2.10 -6.85
CA ALA A 55 0.83 -3.27 -6.77
C ALA A 55 -0.36 -3.06 -5.82
N LEU A 56 -0.14 -2.43 -4.67
CA LEU A 56 -1.21 -2.12 -3.72
C LEU A 56 -2.17 -1.08 -4.30
N THR A 57 -1.65 -0.04 -4.96
CA THR A 57 -2.48 0.94 -5.64
C THR A 57 -3.32 0.27 -6.73
N ALA A 58 -2.73 -0.62 -7.54
CA ALA A 58 -3.42 -1.33 -8.60
C ALA A 58 -4.51 -2.28 -8.07
N THR A 59 -4.27 -3.00 -6.98
CA THR A 59 -5.26 -3.90 -6.37
C THR A 59 -6.43 -3.14 -5.77
N VAL A 60 -6.17 -2.06 -5.03
CA VAL A 60 -7.22 -1.24 -4.40
C VAL A 60 -8.00 -0.42 -5.43
N LEU A 61 -7.33 0.17 -6.42
CA LEU A 61 -7.97 0.98 -7.45
C LEU A 61 -8.60 0.16 -8.56
N GLY A 62 -8.01 -0.97 -8.95
CA GLY A 62 -8.50 -1.82 -10.05
C GLY A 62 -9.93 -2.31 -9.82
N GLY A 63 -10.27 -2.67 -8.58
CA GLY A 63 -11.65 -3.02 -8.22
C GLY A 63 -12.64 -1.85 -8.38
N LYS A 64 -12.20 -0.62 -8.08
CA LYS A 64 -13.03 0.59 -8.20
C LYS A 64 -13.20 1.03 -9.65
N VAL A 65 -12.13 0.97 -10.45
CA VAL A 65 -12.15 1.28 -11.89
C VAL A 65 -13.08 0.31 -12.62
N LYS A 66 -12.98 -0.99 -12.33
CA LYS A 66 -13.89 -2.01 -12.88
C LYS A 66 -15.36 -1.67 -12.58
N ASN A 67 -15.69 -1.34 -11.33
CA ASN A 67 -17.07 -1.01 -10.95
C ASN A 67 -17.60 0.24 -11.68
N ILE A 68 -16.77 1.25 -11.89
CA ILE A 68 -17.15 2.46 -12.65
C ILE A 68 -17.38 2.13 -14.13
N LEU A 69 -16.47 1.40 -14.76
CA LEU A 69 -16.57 1.02 -16.18
C LEU A 69 -17.84 0.18 -16.42
N PHE A 70 -18.07 -0.85 -15.61
CA PHE A 70 -19.21 -1.75 -15.77
C PHE A 70 -20.51 -1.17 -15.20
N GLY A 71 -20.47 -0.06 -14.44
CA GLY A 71 -21.67 0.54 -13.83
C GLY A 71 -22.28 -0.32 -12.73
N ILE A 72 -21.46 -1.20 -12.14
CA ILE A 72 -21.89 -2.04 -11.03
C ILE A 72 -21.99 -1.14 -9.79
N PRO A 73 -23.14 -1.11 -9.09
CA PRO A 73 -23.26 -0.34 -7.86
C PRO A 73 -22.18 -0.83 -6.89
N PRO A 74 -21.32 0.07 -6.40
CA PRO A 74 -20.21 -0.39 -5.60
C PRO A 74 -20.73 -0.95 -4.28
N ARG A 75 -20.17 -2.07 -3.85
CA ARG A 75 -20.24 -2.55 -2.46
C ARG A 75 -19.40 -1.63 -1.55
N ASP A 76 -19.63 -0.32 -1.62
CA ASP A 76 -18.78 0.71 -1.01
C ASP A 76 -18.62 0.49 0.49
N GLU A 77 -19.69 0.11 1.20
CA GLU A 77 -19.63 -0.10 2.64
C GLU A 77 -18.81 -1.34 3.02
N MET A 78 -19.04 -2.46 2.35
CA MET A 78 -18.29 -3.70 2.62
C MET A 78 -16.82 -3.54 2.23
N GLN A 79 -16.54 -2.91 1.09
CA GLN A 79 -15.16 -2.64 0.65
C GLN A 79 -14.46 -1.64 1.59
N LYS A 80 -15.18 -0.64 2.10
CA LYS A 80 -14.64 0.29 3.11
C LYS A 80 -14.35 -0.43 4.42
N LYS A 81 -15.24 -1.31 4.89
CA LYS A 81 -15.01 -2.15 6.08
C LYS A 81 -13.80 -3.08 5.89
N ILE A 82 -13.69 -3.76 4.74
CA ILE A 82 -12.55 -4.62 4.40
C ILE A 82 -11.25 -3.82 4.44
N THR A 83 -11.22 -2.68 3.74
CA THR A 83 -10.02 -1.83 3.64
C THR A 83 -9.63 -1.28 5.01
N HIS A 84 -10.60 -0.88 5.83
CA HIS A 84 -10.34 -0.38 7.17
C HIS A 84 -9.79 -1.47 8.09
N LYS A 85 -10.43 -2.65 8.13
CA LYS A 85 -9.98 -3.78 8.96
C LYS A 85 -8.61 -4.30 8.50
N ALA A 86 -8.37 -4.40 7.19
CA ALA A 86 -7.06 -4.73 6.65
C ALA A 86 -6.01 -3.66 7.00
N GLY A 87 -6.37 -2.39 6.93
CA GLY A 87 -5.55 -1.25 7.36
C GLY A 87 -5.14 -1.36 8.82
N PHE A 88 -6.09 -1.70 9.69
CA PHE A 88 -5.83 -1.93 11.10
C PHE A 88 -4.85 -3.09 11.35
N HIS A 89 -5.01 -4.21 10.66
CA HIS A 89 -4.05 -5.32 10.76
C HIS A 89 -2.67 -4.93 10.26
N GLY A 90 -2.57 -4.21 9.13
CA GLY A 90 -1.31 -3.68 8.63
C GLY A 90 -0.64 -2.73 9.64
N PHE A 91 -1.41 -1.87 10.29
CA PHE A 91 -0.92 -0.99 11.35
C PHE A 91 -0.38 -1.79 12.55
N ILE A 92 -1.14 -2.77 13.06
CA ILE A 92 -0.64 -3.68 14.11
C ILE A 92 0.65 -4.37 13.66
N GLY A 93 0.68 -4.84 12.41
CA GLY A 93 1.87 -5.43 11.79
C GLY A 93 3.09 -4.52 11.86
N SER A 94 2.91 -3.21 11.61
CA SER A 94 3.99 -2.23 11.71
C SER A 94 4.52 -2.06 13.14
N LEU A 95 3.65 -2.12 14.15
CA LEU A 95 4.04 -2.04 15.56
C LEU A 95 4.84 -3.28 15.97
N ILE A 96 4.36 -4.47 15.58
CA ILE A 96 5.05 -5.73 15.84
C ILE A 96 6.41 -5.74 15.14
N ALA A 97 6.49 -5.32 13.87
CA ALA A 97 7.75 -5.22 13.15
C ALA A 97 8.72 -4.23 13.80
N THR A 98 8.23 -3.07 14.23
CA THR A 98 9.06 -2.08 14.94
C THR A 98 9.64 -2.67 16.22
N ALA A 99 8.80 -3.34 17.04
CA ALA A 99 9.23 -3.97 18.27
C ALA A 99 10.24 -5.11 18.01
N ALA A 100 9.95 -5.97 17.04
CA ALA A 100 10.84 -7.06 16.65
C ALA A 100 12.20 -6.55 16.17
N ILE A 101 12.20 -5.53 15.28
CA ILE A 101 13.44 -4.94 14.77
C ILE A 101 14.23 -4.28 15.90
N SER A 102 13.58 -3.58 16.82
CA SER A 102 14.26 -2.97 17.98
C SER A 102 15.01 -4.00 18.84
N ILE A 103 14.53 -5.25 18.89
CA ILE A 103 15.17 -6.34 19.63
C ILE A 103 16.33 -6.95 18.84
N ILE A 104 16.19 -7.11 17.51
CA ILE A 104 17.21 -7.77 16.68
C ILE A 104 18.28 -6.81 16.14
N ALA A 105 17.99 -5.51 16.02
CA ALA A 105 18.89 -4.52 15.46
C ALA A 105 20.27 -4.47 16.14
N PRO A 106 20.40 -4.63 17.47
CA PRO A 106 21.71 -4.69 18.12
C PRO A 106 22.59 -5.87 17.66
N PHE A 107 21.99 -6.91 17.07
CA PHE A 107 22.68 -8.11 16.57
C PHE A 107 23.00 -8.03 15.06
N ILE A 108 22.57 -6.96 14.36
CA ILE A 108 22.77 -6.79 12.92
C ILE A 108 23.53 -5.49 12.69
N THR A 109 24.85 -5.58 12.54
CA THR A 109 25.75 -4.42 12.47
C THR A 109 25.59 -3.57 11.21
N GLU A 110 25.01 -4.12 10.14
CA GLU A 110 24.82 -3.44 8.85
C GLU A 110 23.41 -2.86 8.67
N LEU A 111 22.52 -3.03 9.65
CA LEU A 111 21.14 -2.59 9.51
C LEU A 111 21.01 -1.08 9.71
N THR A 112 20.87 -0.35 8.60
CA THR A 112 20.67 1.10 8.65
C THR A 112 19.24 1.46 9.09
N VAL A 113 19.05 2.68 9.59
CA VAL A 113 17.73 3.22 9.93
C VAL A 113 16.80 3.25 8.71
N ARG A 114 17.36 3.55 7.52
CA ARG A 114 16.60 3.56 6.26
C ARG A 114 16.05 2.18 5.93
N MET A 115 16.92 1.16 5.97
CA MET A 115 16.53 -0.23 5.73
C MET A 115 15.47 -0.70 6.74
N THR A 116 15.63 -0.34 8.01
CA THR A 116 14.66 -0.65 9.07
C THR A 116 13.27 -0.13 8.75
N ILE A 117 13.16 1.15 8.37
CA ILE A 117 11.87 1.77 8.02
C ILE A 117 11.22 1.05 6.84
N ILE A 118 12.00 0.71 5.80
CA ILE A 118 11.47 0.03 4.61
C ILE A 118 10.99 -1.38 4.95
N ILE A 119 11.74 -2.13 5.76
CA ILE A 119 11.33 -3.47 6.20
C ILE A 119 10.02 -3.40 6.97
N ILE A 120 9.85 -2.41 7.87
CA ILE A 120 8.60 -2.20 8.61
C ILE A 120 7.44 -1.90 7.64
N MET A 121 7.66 -1.03 6.66
CA MET A 121 6.65 -0.69 5.66
C MET A 121 6.24 -1.89 4.80
N LEU A 122 7.22 -2.70 4.36
CA LEU A 122 6.96 -3.92 3.59
C LEU A 122 6.21 -4.96 4.43
N PHE A 123 6.60 -5.16 5.69
CA PHE A 123 5.94 -6.12 6.58
C PHE A 123 4.50 -5.71 6.92
N SER A 124 4.30 -4.45 7.31
CA SER A 124 2.97 -3.85 7.50
C SER A 124 2.11 -4.04 6.25
N GLY A 125 2.72 -3.83 5.10
CA GLY A 125 2.09 -3.95 3.83
C GLY A 125 1.66 -5.37 3.44
N LEU A 126 2.52 -6.35 3.68
CA LEU A 126 2.20 -7.76 3.48
C LEU A 126 1.03 -8.21 4.37
N ILE A 127 1.01 -7.76 5.63
CA ILE A 127 -0.12 -8.04 6.53
C ILE A 127 -1.38 -7.37 6.01
N PHE A 128 -1.32 -6.12 5.58
CA PHE A 128 -2.45 -5.45 4.94
C PHE A 128 -2.97 -6.25 3.76
N LEU A 129 -2.10 -6.66 2.83
CA LEU A 129 -2.50 -7.38 1.62
C LEU A 129 -3.10 -8.74 1.96
N GLY A 130 -2.48 -9.49 2.87
CA GLY A 130 -2.97 -10.78 3.35
C GLY A 130 -4.35 -10.66 3.98
N SER A 131 -4.53 -9.70 4.90
CA SER A 131 -5.83 -9.41 5.53
C SER A 131 -6.85 -8.90 4.52
N TYR A 132 -6.46 -8.06 3.56
CA TYR A 132 -7.34 -7.54 2.53
C TYR A 132 -7.90 -8.67 1.66
N ILE A 133 -7.02 -9.56 1.18
CA ILE A 133 -7.41 -10.73 0.39
C ILE A 133 -8.29 -11.67 1.22
N TYR A 134 -7.93 -11.93 2.48
CA TYR A 134 -8.69 -12.78 3.38
C TYR A 134 -10.12 -12.26 3.59
N PHE A 135 -10.29 -11.00 4.01
CA PHE A 135 -11.62 -10.41 4.23
C PHE A 135 -12.40 -10.20 2.94
N HIS A 136 -11.73 -10.06 1.80
CA HIS A 136 -12.40 -10.03 0.51
C HIS A 136 -13.01 -11.38 0.12
N ARG A 137 -12.37 -12.50 0.53
CA ARG A 137 -12.86 -13.86 0.27
C ARG A 137 -13.90 -14.33 1.29
N VAL A 138 -13.65 -14.09 2.58
CA VAL A 138 -14.44 -14.64 3.68
C VAL A 138 -15.53 -13.66 4.16
N GLY A 139 -15.41 -12.39 3.79
CA GLY A 139 -16.21 -11.32 4.38
C GLY A 139 -15.56 -10.76 5.66
N VAL A 140 -16.13 -9.66 6.16
CA VAL A 140 -15.66 -9.03 7.40
C VAL A 140 -16.53 -9.55 8.55
N PRO A 141 -15.97 -10.24 9.55
CA PRO A 141 -16.73 -10.59 10.74
C PRO A 141 -17.17 -9.31 11.45
N GLU A 142 -18.45 -9.26 11.83
CA GLU A 142 -19.11 -8.12 12.49
C GLU A 142 -18.42 -7.72 13.79
#